data_AF-A0A3B8X1Z3-F1
#
_entry.id   AF-A0A3B8X1Z3-F1
#
_cell.length_a   1.000
_cell.length_b   1.000
_cell.length_c   1.000
_cell.angle_alpha   90.00
_cell.angle_beta   90.00
_cell.angle_gamma   90.00
#
_symmetry.space_group_name_H-M   'P 1'
#
loop_
_entity.id
_entity.type
_entity.pdbx_description
1 polymer ?
#
loop_
_entity_poly.entity_id
_entity_poly.type
_entity_poly.pdbx_seq_one_letter_code
_entity_poly.pdbx_strand_id
1 'polypeptide(L)' 'FAAGDMKLPFTTEGYVTSFAMPNFYFHATTTYDILRMKGVPLGKMDFLGQLQLNK' A
#
# COMPACT_ATOMS: atom_id res chain seq x y z
N PHE A 1 -6.31 6.20 -16.64
CA PHE A 1 -6.79 6.60 -15.29
C PHE A 1 -7.22 8.05 -15.33
N ALA A 2 -8.37 8.39 -14.74
CA ALA A 2 -8.82 9.78 -14.61
C ALA A 2 -8.97 10.11 -13.12
N ALA A 3 -8.24 11.11 -12.65
CA ALA A 3 -8.36 11.66 -11.31
C ALA A 3 -8.96 13.06 -11.43
N GLY A 4 -10.29 13.14 -11.36
CA GLY A 4 -11.01 14.35 -11.75
C GLY A 4 -10.74 14.68 -13.22
N ASP A 5 -10.40 15.93 -13.49
CA ASP A 5 -10.12 16.42 -14.85
C ASP A 5 -8.75 15.97 -15.40
N MET A 6 -7.85 15.49 -14.54
CA MET A 6 -6.53 15.01 -14.94
C MET A 6 -6.62 13.59 -15.51
N LYS A 7 -6.35 13.46 -16.81
CA LYS A 7 -6.22 12.17 -17.49
C LYS A 7 -4.77 11.73 -17.54
N LEU A 8 -4.45 10.63 -16.85
CA LEU A 8 -3.17 9.95 -16.91
C LEU A 8 -3.33 8.66 -17.76
N PRO A 9 -2.76 8.61 -18.97
CA PRO A 9 -2.98 7.51 -19.91
C PRO A 9 -2.09 6.30 -19.57
N PHE A 10 -2.31 5.69 -18.41
CA PHE A 10 -1.67 4.42 -18.06
C PHE A 10 -2.24 3.25 -18.87
N THR A 11 -1.37 2.28 -19.22
CA THR A 11 -1.81 0.90 -19.44
C THR A 11 -2.36 0.32 -18.14
N THR A 12 -3.14 -0.76 -18.19
CA THR A 12 -3.63 -1.42 -16.97
C THR A 12 -2.49 -1.83 -16.05
N GLU A 13 -1.46 -2.47 -16.60
CA GLU A 13 -0.26 -2.86 -15.84
C GLU A 13 0.45 -1.63 -15.25
N GLY A 14 0.67 -0.59 -16.05
CA GLY A 14 1.34 0.63 -15.60
C GLY A 14 0.57 1.33 -14.48
N TYR A 15 -0.77 1.33 -14.53
CA TYR A 15 -1.58 1.87 -13.45
C TYR A 15 -1.35 1.09 -12.14
N VAL A 16 -1.37 -0.24 -12.21
CA VAL A 16 -1.21 -1.08 -11.02
C VAL A 16 0.20 -0.91 -10.44
N THR A 17 1.24 -1.04 -11.26
CA THR A 17 2.63 -1.11 -10.79
C THR A 17 3.23 0.25 -10.44
N SER A 18 2.84 1.33 -11.13
CA SER A 18 3.43 2.66 -10.91
C SER A 18 2.58 3.60 -10.08
N PHE A 19 1.25 3.40 -10.04
CA PHE A 19 0.36 4.29 -9.30
C PHE A 19 -0.29 3.57 -8.11
N ALA A 20 -1.07 2.52 -8.35
CA ALA A 20 -1.91 1.92 -7.32
C ALA A 20 -1.08 1.24 -6.21
N MET A 21 -0.12 0.39 -6.57
CA MET A 21 0.69 -0.35 -5.60
C MET A 21 1.55 0.56 -4.70
N PRO A 22 2.30 1.56 -5.24
CA PRO A 22 3.05 2.48 -4.39
C PRO A 22 2.17 3.30 -3.44
N ASN A 23 1.03 3.82 -3.94
CA ASN A 23 0.09 4.57 -3.09
C ASN A 23 -0.51 3.69 -1.98
N PHE A 24 -0.88 2.45 -2.30
CA PHE A 24 -1.40 1.51 -1.32
C PHE A 24 -0.41 1.29 -0.17
N TYR A 25 0.85 0.95 -0.48
CA TYR A 25 1.86 0.73 0.54
C TYR A 25 2.23 2.01 1.31
N PHE A 26 2.24 3.17 0.66
CA PHE A 26 2.48 4.45 1.33
C PHE A 26 1.44 4.71 2.43
N HIS A 27 0.14 4.58 2.12
CA HIS A 27 -0.92 4.82 3.10
C HIS A 27 -1.02 3.74 4.17
N ALA A 28 -0.81 2.47 3.80
CA ALA A 28 -0.77 1.36 4.76
C ALA A 28 0.37 1.55 5.77
N THR A 29 1.58 1.87 5.29
CA THR A 29 2.76 2.09 6.14
C THR A 29 2.56 3.32 7.03
N THR A 30 2.06 4.43 6.47
CA THR A 30 1.76 5.64 7.23
C THR A 30 0.78 5.37 8.38
N THR A 31 -0.27 4.59 8.13
CA THR A 31 -1.25 4.21 9.16
C THR A 31 -0.61 3.32 10.23
N TYR A 32 0.14 2.30 9.80
CA TYR A 32 0.90 1.42 10.69
C TYR A 32 1.83 2.22 11.62
N ASP A 33 2.57 3.19 11.08
CA ASP A 33 3.50 4.03 11.84
C ASP A 33 2.79 4.95 12.83
N ILE A 34 1.67 5.57 12.44
CA ILE A 34 0.87 6.40 13.35
C ILE A 34 0.35 5.57 14.53
N LEU A 35 -0.21 4.38 14.27
CA LEU A 35 -0.72 3.51 15.33
C LEU A 35 0.40 3.03 16.24
N ARG A 36 1.54 2.62 15.67
CA ARG A 36 2.72 2.20 16.42
C ARG A 36 3.28 3.34 17.29
N MET A 37 3.35 4.55 16.74
CA MET A 37 3.76 5.77 17.47
C MET A 37 2.80 6.09 18.61
N LYS A 38 1.50 5.80 18.46
CA LYS A 38 0.49 5.95 19.52
C LYS A 38 0.48 4.82 20.55
N GLY A 39 1.43 3.87 20.47
CA GLY A 39 1.58 2.79 21.45
C GLY A 39 0.69 1.58 21.20
N VAL A 40 0.04 1.47 20.05
CA VAL A 40 -0.66 0.23 19.68
C VAL A 40 0.38 -0.88 19.51
N PRO A 41 0.21 -2.06 20.13
CA PRO A 41 1.21 -3.13 20.14
C PRO A 41 1.25 -3.92 18.83
N LEU A 42 1.39 -3.23 17.69
CA LEU A 42 1.57 -3.82 16.37
C LEU A 42 3.05 -4.12 16.13
N GLY A 43 3.33 -5.09 15.26
CA GLY A 43 4.64 -5.55 14.82
C GLY A 43 4.71 -5.70 13.30
N LYS A 44 5.90 -5.99 12.78
CA LYS A 44 6.12 -6.21 11.34
C LYS A 44 5.19 -7.29 10.75
N MET A 45 4.87 -8.32 11.53
CA MET A 45 4.00 -9.41 11.08
C MET A 45 2.53 -9.00 10.92
N ASP A 46 2.06 -7.99 11.66
CA ASP A 46 0.72 -7.42 11.46
C ASP A 46 0.62 -6.66 10.13
N PHE A 47 1.73 -6.07 9.68
CA PHE A 47 1.81 -5.41 8.38
C PHE A 47 1.96 -6.43 7.22
N LEU A 48 2.82 -7.44 7.37
CA LEU A 48 3.07 -8.45 6.34
C LEU A 48 1.94 -9.47 6.19
N GLY A 49 1.19 -9.74 7.26
CA GLY A 49 0.20 -10.81 7.31
C GLY A 49 0.81 -12.21 7.18
N GLN A 50 0.02 -13.16 6.67
CA GLN A 50 0.44 -14.55 6.49
C GLN A 50 1.34 -14.69 5.26
N LEU A 51 2.58 -15.15 5.48
CA LEU A 51 3.50 -15.46 4.39
C LEU A 51 3.05 -16.72 3.64
N GLN A 52 2.96 -16.60 2.32
CA GLN A 52 2.72 -17.74 1.43
C GLN A 52 4.05 -18.43 1.12
N LEU A 53 4.47 -19.32 2.00
CA LEU A 53 5.65 -20.14 1.80
C LEU A 53 5.26 -21.42 1.05
N ASN A 54 6.02 -21.75 0.01
CA ASN A 54 5.93 -23.06 -0.60
C ASN A 54 6.36 -24.10 0.44
N LYS A 55 5.54 -25.14 0.64
CA LYS A 55 5.94 -26.31 1.41
C LYS A 55 7.01 -27.10 0.68
#